data_AF-A0A0P4R6Y3-F1
#
_entry.id   AF-A0A0P4R6Y3-F1
#
_cell.length_a   1.000
_cell.length_b   1.000
_cell.length_c   1.000
_cell.angle_alpha   90.00
_cell.angle_beta   90.00
_cell.angle_gamma   90.00
#
_symmetry.space_group_name_H-M   'P 1'
#
loop_
_entity.id
_entity.type
_entity.pdbx_description
1 polymer ?
#
loop_
_entity_poly.entity_id
_entity_poly.type
_entity_poly.pdbx_seq_one_letter_code
_entity_poly.pdbx_strand_id
1 'polypeptide(L)' 'MTYPSDVAEWPSVELTAICRTPGCPAENIPFTGLYYENPEPPIYRGQCGQCGQPIETLLGDSDGQQISGPTRAS' A
#
# COMPACT_ATOMS: atom_id res chain seq x y z
N MET A 1 21.99 18.93 -20.57
CA MET A 1 21.53 17.64 -20.01
C MET A 1 20.06 17.83 -19.67
N THR A 2 19.16 17.43 -20.58
CA THR A 2 17.73 17.39 -20.32
C THR A 2 17.50 16.16 -19.43
N TYR A 3 17.13 16.39 -18.17
CA TYR A 3 16.50 15.33 -17.38
C TYR A 3 15.19 14.97 -18.10
N PRO A 4 14.91 13.69 -18.40
CA PRO A 4 13.63 13.32 -18.95
C PRO A 4 12.57 13.75 -17.94
N SER A 5 11.67 14.65 -18.37
CA SER A 5 10.51 15.10 -17.59
C SER A 5 9.50 13.98 -17.35
N ASP A 6 9.78 12.77 -17.86
CA ASP A 6 8.97 11.55 -17.82
C ASP A 6 9.01 10.81 -16.47
N VAL A 7 9.48 11.44 -15.39
CA VAL A 7 9.35 10.86 -14.03
C VAL A 7 7.98 11.17 -13.41
N ALA A 8 7.12 11.89 -14.13
CA ALA A 8 5.95 12.56 -13.56
C ALA A 8 4.69 11.70 -13.40
N GLU A 9 4.58 10.47 -13.93
CA GLU A 9 3.26 9.82 -14.02
C GLU A 9 3.25 8.33 -13.68
N TRP A 10 4.07 7.88 -12.73
CA TRP A 10 3.78 6.56 -12.14
C TRP A 10 2.43 6.66 -11.42
N PRO A 11 1.40 5.92 -11.87
CA PRO A 11 0.08 6.05 -11.28
C PRO A 11 0.18 5.73 -9.79
N SER A 12 -0.20 6.71 -8.98
CA SER A 12 -0.16 6.64 -7.53
C SER A 12 -1.51 7.01 -6.95
N VAL A 13 -1.89 6.34 -5.88
CA VAL A 13 -3.12 6.61 -5.14
C VAL A 13 -2.79 6.75 -3.66
N GLU A 14 -3.51 7.62 -2.97
CA GLU A 14 -3.45 7.72 -1.52
C GLU A 14 -4.27 6.59 -0.90
N LEU A 15 -3.64 5.78 -0.05
CA LEU A 15 -4.28 4.65 0.62
C LEU A 15 -4.05 4.70 2.12
N THR A 16 -5.02 4.17 2.86
CA THR A 16 -4.83 3.86 4.28
C THR A 16 -4.28 2.45 4.43
N ALA A 17 -3.11 2.35 5.05
CA ALA A 17 -2.45 1.11 5.38
C ALA A 17 -2.63 0.74 6.85
N ILE A 18 -2.73 -0.57 7.10
CA ILE A 18 -2.77 -1.12 8.46
C ILE A 18 -1.76 -2.26 8.55
N CYS A 19 -0.79 -2.13 9.46
CA CYS A 19 0.11 -3.24 9.76
C CYS A 19 -0.61 -4.23 10.70
N ARG A 20 -0.65 -5.51 10.31
CA ARG A 20 -1.25 -6.60 11.11
C ARG A 20 -0.22 -7.52 11.75
N THR A 21 1.08 -7.17 11.66
CA THR A 21 2.16 -7.96 12.25
C THR A 21 2.06 -7.94 13.78
N PRO A 22 1.88 -9.09 14.44
CA PRO A 22 1.81 -9.15 15.90
C PRO A 22 3.09 -8.60 16.54
N GLY A 23 2.94 -7.71 17.51
CA GLY A 23 4.07 -7.10 18.23
C GLY A 23 4.76 -5.95 17.49
N CYS A 24 4.22 -5.51 16.36
CA CYS A 24 4.65 -4.27 15.72
C CYS A 24 4.17 -3.05 16.53
N PRO A 25 5.01 -2.00 16.71
CA PRO A 25 4.55 -0.75 17.35
C PRO A 25 3.38 -0.07 16.63
N ALA A 26 3.23 -0.31 15.33
CA ALA A 26 2.12 0.18 14.50
C ALA A 26 1.04 -0.87 14.22
N GLU A 27 1.00 -1.97 15.00
CA GLU A 27 -0.02 -3.00 14.85
C GLU A 27 -1.42 -2.40 15.02
N ASN A 28 -2.30 -2.62 14.03
CA ASN A 28 -3.67 -2.11 13.99
C ASN A 28 -3.82 -0.57 14.00
N ILE A 29 -2.72 0.18 13.83
CA ILE A 29 -2.77 1.64 13.72
C ILE A 29 -2.85 2.00 12.23
N PRO A 30 -3.91 2.70 11.77
CA PRO A 30 -4.03 3.14 10.38
C PRO A 30 -3.08 4.31 10.09
N PHE A 31 -2.47 4.30 8.91
CA PHE A 31 -1.66 5.41 8.41
C PHE A 31 -1.84 5.60 6.91
N THR A 32 -1.89 6.85 6.48
CA THR A 32 -2.11 7.22 5.08
C THR A 32 -0.77 7.45 4.38
N GLY A 33 -0.66 6.98 3.13
CA GLY A 33 0.52 7.22 2.30
C GLY A 33 0.22 7.11 0.81
N LEU A 34 1.13 7.63 -0.01
CA LEU A 34 1.09 7.45 -1.46
C LEU A 34 1.63 6.06 -1.82
N TYR A 35 0.84 5.31 -2.58
CA TYR A 35 1.19 3.98 -3.09
C TYR A 35 1.20 4.02 -4.61
N TYR A 36 2.27 3.47 -5.18
CA TYR A 36 2.45 3.34 -6.61
C TYR A 36 1.93 1.98 -7.07
N GLU A 37 1.31 1.96 -8.25
CA GLU A 37 0.87 0.71 -8.85
C GLU A 37 2.04 -0.18 -9.24
N ASN A 38 1.92 -1.46 -8.92
CA ASN A 38 2.79 -2.52 -9.38
C ASN A 38 2.24 -3.10 -10.68
N PRO A 39 3.11 -3.51 -11.61
CA PRO A 39 2.69 -4.18 -12.85
C PRO A 39 2.07 -5.55 -12.59
N GLU A 40 2.35 -6.17 -11.45
CA GLU A 40 1.87 -7.50 -11.07
C GLU A 40 1.06 -7.44 -9.76
N PRO A 41 0.02 -8.29 -9.61
CA PRO A 41 -0.72 -8.39 -8.37
C PRO A 41 0.21 -8.70 -7.17
N PRO A 42 -0.10 -8.18 -5.97
CA PRO A 42 -1.12 -7.15 -5.70
C PRO A 42 -0.73 -5.78 -6.30
N ILE A 43 -1.72 -5.08 -6.85
CA ILE A 43 -1.54 -3.78 -7.55
C ILE A 43 -0.84 -2.77 -6.63
N TYR A 44 -1.10 -2.79 -5.34
CA TYR A 44 -0.38 -1.94 -4.38
C TYR A 44 0.38 -2.82 -3.38
N ARG A 45 1.61 -2.41 -3.06
CA ARG A 45 2.46 -3.06 -2.05
C ARG A 45 3.02 -1.99 -1.13
N GLY A 46 3.16 -2.34 0.14
CA GLY A 46 3.73 -1.48 1.16
C GLY A 46 4.61 -2.24 2.13
N GLN A 47 5.51 -1.52 2.79
CA GLN A 47 6.27 -2.03 3.93
C GLN A 47 5.99 -1.13 5.13
N CYS A 48 5.71 -1.73 6.29
CA CYS A 48 5.51 -0.97 7.52
C CYS A 48 6.84 -0.36 7.95
N GLY A 49 6.90 0.96 8.08
CA GLY A 49 8.11 1.66 8.51
C GLY A 49 8.55 1.38 9.95
N GLN A 50 7.69 0.77 10.79
CA GLN A 50 8.02 0.47 12.20
C GLN A 50 8.66 -0.90 12.40
N CYS A 51 8.17 -1.93 11.71
CA CYS A 51 8.68 -3.31 11.86
C CYS A 51 9.34 -3.87 10.60
N GLY A 52 9.30 -3.14 9.48
CA GLY A 52 9.84 -3.59 8.19
C GLY A 52 9.07 -4.75 7.55
N GLN A 53 7.94 -5.17 8.10
CA GLN A 53 7.14 -6.24 7.50
C GLN A 53 6.25 -5.71 6.37
N PRO A 54 5.90 -6.56 5.38
CA PRO A 54 4.96 -6.17 4.34
C PRO A 54 3.59 -5.77 4.93
N ILE A 55 2.97 -4.77 4.33
CA ILE A 55 1.60 -4.35 4.65
C ILE A 55 0.65 -5.22 3.83
N GLU A 56 -0.16 -6.03 4.52
CA GLU A 56 -1.12 -6.92 3.88
C GLU A 56 -2.48 -6.26 3.65
N THR A 57 -2.79 -5.18 4.38
CA THR A 57 -4.06 -4.47 4.31
C THR A 57 -3.86 -3.02 3.86
N LEU A 58 -4.37 -2.71 2.67
CA LEU A 58 -4.49 -1.37 2.12
C LEU A 58 -5.95 -1.11 1.79
N LEU A 59 -6.44 0.08 2.15
CA LEU A 59 -7.82 0.54 1.95
C LEU A 59 -7.79 1.75 1.01
N GLY A 60 -8.64 1.73 -0.03
CA GLY A 60 -8.82 2.87 -0.93
C GLY A 60 -9.72 3.95 -0.32
N ASP A 61 -9.37 5.22 -0.54
CA ASP A 61 -10.08 6.38 0.02
C ASP A 61 -11.50 6.58 -0.59
N SER A 62 -11.80 5.94 -1.72
CA SER A 62 -13.04 6.22 -2.47
C SER A 62 -14.25 5.34 -2.13
N ASP A 63 -14.10 4.22 -1.40
CA ASP A 63 -15.25 3.34 -1.06
C ASP A 63 -14.94 2.31 0.03
N GLY A 64 -13.98 2.53 0.94
CA GLY A 64 -13.69 1.53 2.00
C GLY A 64 -13.33 0.11 1.51
N GLN A 65 -13.04 -0.04 0.22
CA GLN A 65 -12.72 -1.31 -0.41
C GLN A 65 -11.33 -1.72 0.04
N GLN A 66 -11.22 -2.86 0.73
CA GLN A 66 -9.96 -3.53 0.98
C GLN A 66 -9.36 -3.92 -0.37
N ILE A 67 -8.34 -3.20 -0.83
CA ILE A 67 -7.67 -3.45 -2.11
C ILE A 67 -6.43 -4.34 -1.95
N SER A 68 -6.10 -4.69 -0.71
CA SER A 68 -5.07 -5.70 -0.42
C SER A 68 -5.64 -6.71 0.55
N GLY A 69 -5.90 -7.89 -0.01
CA GLY A 69 -6.23 -9.11 0.69
C GLY A 69 -6.12 -10.26 -0.33
N PRO A 70 -5.64 -11.45 0.07
CA PRO A 70 -5.62 -12.60 -0.83
C PRO A 70 -7.08 -12.97 -1.13
N THR A 71 -7.42 -13.12 -2.41
CA THR A 71 -8.68 -13.74 -2.82
C THR A 71 -8.71 -15.18 -2.30
N ARG A 72 -9.25 -15.41 -1.10
CA ARG A 72 -9.73 -16.74 -0.69
C ARG A 72 -11.12 -16.93 -1.31
N ALA A 73 -11.15 -17.46 -2.52
CA ALA A 73 -12.29 -18.24 -2.96
C ALA A 73 -12.37 -19.48 -2.04
N SER A 74 -13.48 -19.63 -1.33
CA SER A 74 -13.91 -20.91 -0.73
C SER A 74 -15.22 -21.31 -1.39
#